data_AF-A0A842R802-F1
#
_entry.id   AF-A0A842R802-F1
#
_cell.length_a   1.000
_cell.length_b   1.000
_cell.length_c   1.000
_cell.angle_alpha   90.00
_cell.angle_beta   90.00
_cell.angle_gamma   90.00
#
_symmetry.space_group_name_H-M   'P 1'
#
loop_
_entity.id
_entity.type
_entity.pdbx_description
1 polymer ?
#
loop_
_entity_poly.entity_id
_entity_poly.type
_entity_poly.pdbx_seq_one_letter_code
_entity_poly.pdbx_strand_id
1 'polypeptide(L)'
;MPDKNDHLQIVNKNFDFLDHTEKAIPPFEEWGATILFYIAIHYLEAYLDECYGLHPRTHYKRLMILRNNTSMPSNIIRAYLTLYNRSRECRYQNIRLNNSDYQLLKTNTLDKIISFCQNFV
;
A
#
# COMPACT_ATOMS: atom_id res chain seq x y z
N MET A 1 2.34 13.40 14.32
CA MET A 1 2.39 12.53 13.13
C MET A 1 2.50 11.12 13.68
N PRO A 2 1.78 10.12 13.16
CA PRO A 2 2.01 8.75 13.60
C PRO A 2 3.48 8.39 13.40
N ASP A 3 4.07 7.67 14.35
CA ASP A 3 5.42 7.12 14.20
C ASP A 3 5.39 5.77 13.45
N LYS A 4 6.56 5.15 13.26
CA LYS A 4 6.69 3.81 12.68
C LYS A 4 5.73 2.81 13.33
N ASN A 5 5.71 2.74 14.66
CA ASN A 5 4.93 1.73 15.37
C ASN A 5 3.43 1.97 15.20
N ASP A 6 2.99 3.23 15.21
CA ASP A 6 1.61 3.60 14.91
C ASP A 6 1.23 3.17 13.48
N HIS A 7 2.12 3.38 12.50
CA HIS A 7 1.90 2.93 11.13
C HIS A 7 1.78 1.41 11.01
N LEU A 8 2.64 0.65 11.71
CA LEU A 8 2.57 -0.81 11.73
C LEU A 8 1.31 -1.33 12.44
N GLN A 9 0.82 -0.63 13.46
CA GLN A 9 -0.48 -0.96 14.07
C GLN A 9 -1.64 -0.76 13.07
N ILE A 10 -1.60 0.29 12.25
CA ILE A 10 -2.60 0.50 11.20
C ILE A 10 -2.48 -0.58 10.11
N VAL A 11 -1.26 -0.99 9.74
CA VAL A 11 -1.04 -2.13 8.84
C VAL A 11 -1.76 -3.38 9.35
N ASN A 12 -1.57 -3.74 10.62
CA ASN A 12 -2.19 -4.93 11.21
C ASN A 12 -3.72 -4.84 11.17
N LYS A 13 -4.29 -3.69 11.57
CA LYS A 13 -5.75 -3.45 11.49
C LYS A 13 -6.28 -3.57 10.06
N ASN A 14 -5.53 -3.09 9.06
CA ASN A 14 -5.93 -3.19 7.67
C ASN A 14 -5.85 -4.64 7.14
N PHE A 15 -4.87 -5.43 7.57
CA PHE A 15 -4.82 -6.86 7.26
C PHE A 15 -5.99 -7.62 7.89
N ASP A 16 -6.29 -7.36 9.16
CA ASP A 16 -7.44 -7.95 9.84
C ASP A 16 -8.73 -7.59 9.10
N PHE A 17 -8.90 -6.32 8.73
CA PHE A 17 -10.05 -5.88 7.95
C PHE A 17 -10.12 -6.58 6.59
N LEU A 18 -8.99 -6.69 5.87
CA LEU A 18 -8.93 -7.39 4.59
C LEU A 18 -9.39 -8.85 4.73
N ASP A 19 -8.85 -9.58 5.70
CA ASP A 19 -9.19 -10.99 5.96
C ASP A 19 -10.68 -11.17 6.29
N HIS A 20 -11.25 -10.27 7.10
CA HIS A 20 -12.69 -10.27 7.38
C HIS A 20 -13.51 -10.02 6.11
N THR A 21 -13.14 -9.04 5.28
CA THR A 21 -13.88 -8.72 4.06
C THR A 21 -13.79 -9.80 2.99
N GLU A 22 -12.61 -10.41 2.80
CA GLU A 22 -12.39 -11.52 1.86
C GLU A 22 -13.23 -12.75 2.22
N LYS A 23 -13.45 -13.01 3.53
CA LYS A 23 -14.22 -14.16 4.02
C LYS A 23 -15.73 -13.93 4.05
N ALA A 24 -16.17 -12.71 4.33
CA ALA A 24 -17.57 -12.44 4.67
C ALA A 24 -18.41 -11.93 3.51
N ILE A 25 -17.85 -11.23 2.52
CA ILE A 25 -18.69 -10.46 1.58
C ILE A 25 -18.15 -10.39 0.14
N PRO A 26 -18.61 -11.28 -0.77
CA PRO A 26 -18.76 -10.89 -2.18
C PRO A 26 -19.88 -9.84 -2.23
N PRO A 27 -19.69 -8.59 -2.73
CA PRO A 27 -18.84 -8.22 -3.86
C PRO A 27 -18.04 -6.90 -3.66
N PHE A 28 -17.34 -6.70 -2.53
CA PHE A 28 -16.57 -5.46 -2.27
C PHE A 28 -15.15 -5.44 -2.89
N GLU A 29 -15.02 -5.90 -4.13
CA GLU A 29 -13.73 -6.00 -4.84
C GLU A 29 -13.01 -4.64 -4.93
N GLU A 30 -13.77 -3.55 -5.02
CA GLU A 30 -13.24 -2.18 -5.05
C GLU A 30 -12.58 -1.76 -3.74
N TRP A 31 -13.04 -2.32 -2.62
CA TRP A 31 -12.46 -2.07 -1.31
C TRP A 31 -11.21 -2.91 -1.09
N GLY A 32 -11.14 -4.12 -1.65
CA GLY A 32 -9.93 -4.95 -1.61
C GLY A 32 -8.71 -4.18 -2.12
N ALA A 33 -8.77 -3.65 -3.35
CA ALA A 33 -7.67 -2.85 -3.92
C ALA A 33 -7.33 -1.59 -3.09
N THR A 34 -8.36 -0.99 -2.47
CA THR A 34 -8.18 0.19 -1.62
C THR A 34 -7.42 -0.18 -0.34
N ILE A 35 -7.80 -1.27 0.32
CA ILE A 35 -7.14 -1.74 1.55
C ILE A 35 -5.70 -2.14 1.25
N LEU A 36 -5.44 -2.89 0.16
CA LEU A 36 -4.07 -3.23 -0.28
C LEU A 36 -3.20 -1.96 -0.46
N PHE A 37 -3.77 -0.91 -1.05
CA PHE A 37 -3.07 0.36 -1.21
C PHE A 37 -2.77 1.05 0.14
N TYR A 38 -3.70 1.04 1.09
CA TYR A 38 -3.47 1.62 2.41
C TYR A 38 -2.45 0.84 3.24
N ILE A 39 -2.42 -0.50 3.13
CA ILE A 39 -1.36 -1.32 3.72
C ILE A 39 0.01 -0.88 3.15
N ALA A 40 0.13 -0.76 1.84
CA ALA A 40 1.36 -0.30 1.19
C ALA A 40 1.78 1.11 1.62
N ILE A 41 0.83 2.04 1.76
CA ILE A 41 1.12 3.39 2.28
C ILE A 41 1.76 3.30 3.66
N HIS A 42 1.15 2.54 4.58
CA HIS A 42 1.61 2.54 5.95
C HIS A 42 2.96 1.84 6.12
N TYR A 43 3.28 0.82 5.31
CA TYR A 43 4.65 0.31 5.23
C TYR A 43 5.65 1.36 4.73
N LEU A 44 5.30 2.11 3.68
CA LEU A 44 6.18 3.15 3.14
C LEU A 44 6.34 4.35 4.10
N GLU A 45 5.29 4.72 4.83
CA GLU A 45 5.37 5.75 5.88
C GLU A 45 6.26 5.30 7.04
N ALA A 46 6.08 4.06 7.52
CA ALA A 46 6.94 3.47 8.54
C ALA A 46 8.42 3.47 8.12
N TYR A 47 8.71 3.10 6.87
CA TYR A 47 10.05 3.15 6.30
C TYR A 47 10.61 4.58 6.23
N LEU A 48 9.80 5.55 5.78
CA LEU A 48 10.24 6.94 5.67
C LEU A 48 10.51 7.59 7.04
N ASP A 49 9.71 7.24 8.05
CA ASP A 49 9.94 7.67 9.42
C ASP A 49 11.22 7.04 9.99
N GLU A 50 11.34 5.71 9.97
CA GLU A 50 12.48 5.00 10.56
C GLU A 50 13.82 5.38 9.91
N CYS A 51 13.87 5.46 8.58
CA CYS A 51 15.14 5.70 7.88
C CYS A 51 15.48 7.19 7.74
N TYR A 52 14.51 8.10 7.77
CA TYR A 52 14.73 9.51 7.40
C TYR A 52 14.00 10.53 8.30
N GLY A 53 13.16 10.10 9.25
CA GLY A 53 12.29 10.99 10.03
C GLY A 53 11.31 11.78 9.17
N LEU A 54 10.93 11.23 8.01
CA LEU A 54 10.11 11.92 7.00
C LEU A 54 8.64 11.50 7.06
N HIS A 55 7.81 12.50 6.82
CA HIS A 55 6.40 12.45 7.20
C HIS A 55 5.51 13.15 6.15
N PRO A 56 5.40 12.62 4.92
CA PRO A 56 4.64 13.23 3.85
C PRO A 56 3.12 13.22 4.09
N ARG A 57 2.51 14.40 4.06
CA ARG A 57 1.05 14.55 4.29
C ARG A 57 0.15 14.23 3.09
N THR A 58 0.72 14.00 1.90
CA THR A 58 -0.07 13.75 0.67
C THR A 58 0.56 12.66 -0.18
N HIS A 59 -0.26 11.95 -0.98
CA HIS A 59 0.23 10.94 -1.92
C HIS A 59 1.25 11.50 -2.92
N TYR A 60 1.06 12.75 -3.35
CA TYR A 60 1.99 13.45 -4.24
C TYR A 60 3.35 13.70 -3.57
N LYS A 61 3.36 14.26 -2.36
CA LYS A 61 4.61 14.51 -1.62
C LYS A 61 5.35 13.22 -1.32
N ARG A 62 4.62 12.18 -0.91
CA ARG A 62 5.20 10.84 -0.69
C ARG A 62 5.86 10.31 -1.96
N LEU A 63 5.15 10.35 -3.08
CA LEU A 63 5.70 9.90 -4.35
C LEU A 63 6.96 10.68 -4.77
N MET A 64 6.99 12.00 -4.57
CA MET A 64 8.18 12.80 -4.83
C MET A 64 9.37 12.36 -3.97
N ILE A 65 9.16 12.18 -2.67
CA ILE A 65 10.20 11.71 -1.74
C ILE A 65 10.71 10.33 -2.18
N LEU A 66 9.80 9.39 -2.44
CA LEU A 66 10.16 8.03 -2.88
C LEU A 66 10.95 8.05 -4.19
N ARG A 67 10.62 8.93 -5.15
CA ARG A 67 11.34 9.06 -6.43
C ARG A 67 12.71 9.71 -6.31
N ASN A 68 12.86 10.65 -5.38
CA ASN A 68 14.12 11.35 -5.17
C ASN A 68 15.05 10.60 -4.20
N ASN A 69 14.56 9.56 -3.53
CA ASN A 69 15.35 8.69 -2.68
C ASN A 69 16.16 7.69 -3.54
N THR A 70 17.47 7.86 -3.57
CA THR A 70 18.39 7.01 -4.35
C THR A 70 18.45 5.56 -3.85
N SER A 71 18.11 5.31 -2.58
CA SER A 71 18.02 3.97 -1.99
C SER A 71 16.70 3.27 -2.31
N MET A 72 15.70 3.97 -2.87
CA MET A 72 14.39 3.40 -3.20
C MET A 72 14.43 2.70 -4.57
N PRO A 73 14.22 1.37 -4.62
CA PRO A 73 14.26 0.65 -5.88
C PRO A 73 13.09 1.03 -6.81
N SER A 74 13.37 1.17 -8.11
CA SER A 74 12.37 1.60 -9.09
C SER A 74 11.17 0.65 -9.23
N ASN A 75 11.34 -0.63 -8.92
CA ASN A 75 10.25 -1.62 -8.89
C ASN A 75 9.30 -1.39 -7.70
N ILE A 76 9.77 -0.88 -6.56
CA ILE A 76 8.93 -0.53 -5.41
C ILE A 76 8.08 0.72 -5.72
N ILE A 77 8.69 1.73 -6.36
CA ILE A 77 7.97 2.92 -6.82
C ILE A 77 6.86 2.54 -7.82
N ARG A 78 7.17 1.65 -8.78
CA ARG A 78 6.18 1.14 -9.74
C ARG A 78 5.07 0.38 -9.01
N ALA A 79 5.40 -0.45 -8.03
CA ALA A 79 4.41 -1.18 -7.26
C ALA A 79 3.45 -0.24 -6.51
N TYR A 80 3.99 0.78 -5.84
CA TYR A 80 3.18 1.81 -5.18
C TYR A 80 2.23 2.52 -6.16
N LEU A 81 2.73 2.91 -7.34
CA LEU A 81 1.91 3.56 -8.37
C LEU A 81 0.80 2.64 -8.90
N THR A 82 1.09 1.35 -9.10
CA THR A 82 0.10 0.36 -9.51
C THR A 82 -1.04 0.28 -8.48
N LEU A 83 -0.73 0.12 -7.18
CA LEU A 83 -1.75 0.08 -6.13
C LEU A 83 -2.53 1.39 -6.04
N TYR A 84 -1.85 2.53 -6.13
CA TYR A 84 -2.49 3.84 -6.14
C TYR A 84 -3.50 3.97 -7.29
N ASN A 85 -3.08 3.64 -8.51
CA ASN A 85 -3.94 3.75 -9.69
C ASN A 85 -5.12 2.78 -9.61
N ARG A 86 -4.86 1.50 -9.29
CA ARG A 86 -5.93 0.49 -9.18
C ARG A 86 -6.95 0.84 -8.09
N SER A 87 -6.50 1.29 -6.92
CA SER A 87 -7.43 1.73 -5.85
C SER A 87 -8.31 2.91 -6.27
N ARG A 88 -7.80 3.79 -7.15
CA ARG A 88 -8.56 4.93 -7.68
C ARG A 88 -9.49 4.52 -8.79
N GLU A 89 -9.04 3.68 -9.72
CA GLU A 89 -9.84 3.13 -10.81
C GLU A 89 -11.06 2.38 -10.28
N CYS A 90 -10.86 1.52 -9.27
CA CYS A 90 -11.97 0.78 -8.69
C CYS A 90 -13.03 1.71 -8.07
N ARG A 91 -12.59 2.72 -7.28
CA ARG A 91 -13.51 3.61 -6.56
C ARG A 91 -14.14 4.69 -7.41
N TYR A 92 -13.38 5.30 -8.32
CA TYR A 92 -13.82 6.50 -9.04
C TYR A 92 -14.24 6.23 -10.48
N GLN A 93 -13.84 5.09 -11.05
CA GLN A 93 -14.20 4.69 -12.41
C GLN A 93 -15.04 3.41 -12.43
N ASN A 94 -15.35 2.85 -11.26
CA ASN A 94 -16.16 1.63 -11.11
C ASN A 94 -15.58 0.42 -11.87
N ILE A 95 -14.25 0.37 -12.02
CA ILE A 95 -13.55 -0.76 -12.62
C ILE A 95 -13.54 -1.91 -11.60
N ARG A 96 -13.95 -3.11 -12.04
CA ARG A 96 -13.91 -4.31 -11.20
C ARG A 96 -12.69 -5.14 -11.52
N LEU A 97 -12.01 -5.61 -10.48
CA LEU A 97 -10.88 -6.53 -10.62
C LEU A 97 -11.44 -7.94 -10.62
N ASN A 98 -11.10 -8.71 -11.65
CA ASN A 98 -11.28 -10.15 -11.53
C ASN A 98 -10.31 -10.71 -10.47
N ASN A 99 -10.56 -11.94 -10.02
CA ASN A 99 -9.73 -12.59 -9.01
C ASN A 99 -8.24 -12.64 -9.41
N SER A 100 -7.92 -12.90 -10.67
CA SER A 100 -6.53 -12.96 -11.14
C SER A 100 -5.81 -11.62 -10.98
N ASP A 101 -6.44 -10.51 -11.39
CA ASP A 101 -5.89 -9.17 -11.24
C ASP A 101 -5.72 -8.80 -9.76
N TYR A 102 -6.69 -9.18 -8.92
CA TYR A 102 -6.62 -8.96 -7.48
C TYR A 102 -5.45 -9.74 -6.84
N GLN A 103 -5.29 -11.02 -7.18
CA GLN A 103 -4.17 -11.83 -6.69
C GLN A 103 -2.82 -11.29 -7.15
N LEU A 104 -2.72 -10.75 -8.38
CA LEU A 104 -1.51 -10.08 -8.87
C LEU A 104 -1.21 -8.79 -8.10
N LEU A 105 -2.23 -8.03 -7.68
CA LEU A 105 -2.01 -6.86 -6.82
C LEU A 105 -1.49 -7.26 -5.44
N LYS A 106 -2.00 -8.34 -4.86
CA LYS A 106 -1.53 -8.87 -3.58
C LYS A 106 -0.08 -9.36 -3.70
N THR A 107 0.15 -10.35 -4.54
CA THR A 107 1.43 -11.10 -4.61
C THR A 107 2.55 -10.40 -5.38
N ASN A 108 2.23 -9.72 -6.48
CA ASN A 108 3.24 -9.11 -7.36
C ASN A 108 3.42 -7.61 -7.12
N THR A 109 2.65 -7.01 -6.21
CA THR A 109 2.67 -5.56 -5.96
C THR A 109 2.81 -5.25 -4.48
N LEU A 110 1.84 -5.63 -3.66
CA LEU A 110 1.88 -5.37 -2.21
C LEU A 110 3.05 -6.10 -1.55
N ASP A 111 3.18 -7.41 -1.76
CA ASP A 111 4.23 -8.22 -1.11
C ASP A 111 5.63 -7.68 -1.40
N LYS A 112 5.88 -7.15 -2.61
CA LYS A 112 7.17 -6.52 -2.93
C LYS A 112 7.47 -5.31 -2.05
N ILE A 113 6.48 -4.47 -1.80
CA ILE A 113 6.62 -3.29 -0.94
C ILE A 113 6.88 -3.75 0.50
N ILE A 114 6.11 -4.74 0.97
CA ILE A 114 6.26 -5.32 2.30
C ILE A 114 7.66 -5.89 2.49
N SER A 115 8.09 -6.81 1.62
CA SER A 115 9.40 -7.45 1.71
C SER A 115 10.54 -6.45 1.63
N PHE A 116 10.39 -5.35 0.88
CA PHE A 116 11.38 -4.28 0.87
C PHE A 116 11.42 -3.56 2.23
N CYS A 117 10.27 -3.05 2.69
CA CYS A 117 10.18 -2.24 3.91
C CYS A 117 10.55 -3.02 5.18
N GLN A 118 10.19 -4.30 5.28
CA GLN A 118 10.48 -5.16 6.44
C GLN A 118 11.98 -5.33 6.73
N ASN A 119 12.88 -5.04 5.78
CA ASN A 119 14.32 -5.04 6.07
C ASN A 119 14.76 -3.82 6.89
N PHE A 120 13.87 -2.85 7.11
CA PHE A 120 14.16 -1.58 7.76
C PHE A 120 13.27 -1.33 8.98
N VAL A 121 12.01 -1.79 8.96
CA VAL A 121 11.01 -1.52 10.01
C VAL A 121 10.69 -2.71 10.88
#